data_AF-A0A2V8LV19-F1
#
_entry.id   AF-A0A2V8LV19-F1
#
_cell.length_a   1.000
_cell.length_b   1.000
_cell.length_c   1.000
_cell.angle_alpha   90.00
_cell.angle_beta   90.00
_cell.angle_gamma   90.00
#
_symmetry.space_group_name_H-M   'P 1'
#
loop_
_entity.id
_entity.type
_entity.pdbx_description
1 polymer ?
#
loop_
_entity_poly.entity_id
_entity_poly.type
_entity_poly.pdbx_seq_one_letter_code
_entity_poly.pdbx_strand_id
1 'polypeptide(L)'
;MKSICAIIVFFLTTAVVQAQQPIPKEVLEGVADDLAALDRLIEEGQKTQESPPWNLGPNWVKVTGDKVPARVGGSSNARIAWNADTGEMFRVVDKVTDWYAVERPGRGPQQVAWMPASSVVPSPYPQGTQSAPSRTTELYNTLTTYVTTMRDKYKDNPYLFIGGFSVHVGVPPSVTVNFTFK
;
A
#
# COMPACT_ATOMS: atom_id res chain seq x y z
N MET A 1 -29.65 -2.75 2.20
CA MET A 1 -29.25 -1.75 1.19
C MET A 1 -27.97 -2.24 0.52
N LYS A 2 -27.98 -2.49 -0.79
CA LYS A 2 -26.80 -2.95 -1.54
C LYS A 2 -26.09 -1.70 -2.09
N SER A 3 -24.91 -1.37 -1.56
CA SER A 3 -24.06 -0.31 -2.12
C SER A 3 -23.41 -0.81 -3.41
N ILE A 4 -23.63 -0.08 -4.49
CA ILE A 4 -23.00 -0.30 -5.80
C ILE A 4 -21.76 0.60 -5.83
N CYS A 5 -20.55 0.01 -5.76
CA CYS A 5 -19.31 0.74 -6.00
C CYS A 5 -19.15 0.97 -7.50
N ALA A 6 -19.23 2.23 -7.93
CA ALA A 6 -18.93 2.63 -9.29
C ALA A 6 -17.42 2.86 -9.45
N ILE A 7 -16.77 2.11 -10.34
CA ILE A 7 -15.39 2.36 -10.77
C ILE A 7 -15.46 3.29 -11.99
N ILE A 8 -14.84 4.46 -11.89
CA ILE A 8 -14.72 5.42 -13.00
C ILE A 8 -13.28 5.36 -13.52
N VAL A 9 -13.12 5.11 -14.83
CA VAL A 9 -11.83 5.08 -15.53
C VAL A 9 -11.79 6.24 -16.52
N PHE A 10 -10.73 7.05 -16.49
CA PHE A 10 -10.49 8.16 -17.43
C PHE A 10 -9.28 7.85 -18.31
N PHE A 11 -9.41 8.02 -19.64
CA PHE A 11 -8.32 7.95 -20.61
C PHE A 11 -8.16 9.29 -21.33
N LEU A 12 -6.97 9.88 -21.28
CA LEU A 12 -6.55 11.00 -22.13
C LEU A 12 -5.34 10.53 -22.95
N THR A 13 -5.47 10.51 -24.28
CA THR A 13 -4.44 9.99 -25.20
C THR A 13 -4.04 11.03 -26.24
N THR A 14 -2.77 11.41 -26.27
CA THR A 14 -2.09 11.96 -27.46
C THR A 14 -1.22 10.85 -28.07
N ALA A 15 -1.47 10.55 -29.34
CA ALA A 15 -1.14 9.27 -29.96
C ALA A 15 0.23 9.24 -30.66
N VAL A 16 1.06 8.28 -30.26
CA VAL A 16 1.91 7.53 -31.19
C VAL A 16 1.30 6.12 -31.22
N VAL A 17 0.61 5.78 -32.32
CA VAL A 17 -0.06 4.49 -32.48
C VAL A 17 0.98 3.42 -32.81
N GLN A 18 1.70 2.93 -31.80
CA GLN A 18 2.16 1.55 -31.87
C GLN A 18 0.91 0.68 -31.74
N ALA A 19 0.68 -0.22 -32.70
CA ALA A 19 -0.43 -1.16 -32.64
C ALA A 19 -0.28 -2.00 -31.36
N GLN A 20 -1.02 -1.60 -30.32
CA GLN A 20 -0.99 -2.24 -29.02
C GLN A 20 -1.53 -3.66 -29.24
N GLN A 21 -0.69 -4.67 -29.01
CA GLN A 21 -1.13 -6.04 -29.19
C GLN A 21 -2.31 -6.29 -28.25
N PRO A 22 -3.38 -6.94 -28.73
CA PRO A 22 -4.51 -7.26 -27.86
C PRO A 22 -4.02 -8.08 -26.68
N ILE A 23 -4.42 -7.69 -25.46
CA ILE A 23 -4.05 -8.42 -24.25
C ILE A 23 -4.64 -9.83 -24.36
N PRO A 24 -3.82 -10.90 -24.21
CA PRO A 24 -4.31 -12.26 -24.27
C PRO A 24 -5.37 -12.49 -23.19
N LYS A 25 -6.38 -13.28 -23.55
CA LYS A 25 -7.51 -13.59 -22.66
C LYS A 25 -7.04 -14.22 -21.35
N GLU A 26 -6.01 -15.05 -21.43
CA GLU A 26 -5.39 -15.77 -20.30
C GLU A 26 -4.79 -14.80 -19.26
N VAL A 27 -4.24 -13.67 -19.72
CA VAL A 27 -3.68 -12.64 -18.84
C VAL A 27 -4.80 -11.91 -18.10
N LEU A 28 -5.89 -11.58 -18.80
CA LEU A 28 -7.05 -10.92 -18.20
C LEU A 28 -7.76 -11.84 -17.19
N GLU A 29 -7.92 -13.12 -17.53
CA GLU A 29 -8.48 -14.13 -16.62
C GLU A 29 -7.60 -14.30 -15.37
N GLY A 30 -6.27 -14.38 -15.54
CA GLY A 30 -5.34 -14.47 -14.41
C GLY A 30 -5.43 -13.27 -13.45
N VAL A 31 -5.57 -12.05 -13.97
CA VAL A 31 -5.74 -10.84 -13.14
C VAL A 31 -7.09 -10.87 -12.42
N ALA A 32 -8.16 -11.26 -13.12
CA ALA A 32 -9.48 -11.36 -12.53
C ALA A 32 -9.52 -12.39 -11.38
N ASP A 33 -8.87 -13.54 -11.55
CA ASP A 33 -8.78 -14.59 -10.53
C ASP A 33 -8.03 -14.10 -9.28
N ASP A 34 -6.89 -13.42 -9.47
CA ASP A 34 -6.13 -12.87 -8.35
C ASP A 34 -6.90 -11.77 -7.60
N LEU A 35 -7.63 -10.90 -8.32
CA LEU A 35 -8.48 -9.88 -7.70
C LEU A 35 -9.65 -10.50 -6.93
N ALA A 36 -10.28 -11.55 -7.46
CA ALA A 36 -11.34 -12.27 -6.77
C ALA A 36 -10.83 -12.97 -5.50
N ALA A 37 -9.62 -13.52 -5.52
CA ALA A 37 -8.99 -14.11 -4.34
C ALA A 37 -8.59 -13.05 -3.30
N LEU A 38 -8.11 -11.88 -3.73
CA LEU A 38 -7.87 -10.74 -2.84
C LEU A 38 -9.17 -10.28 -2.15
N ASP A 39 -10.27 -10.18 -2.90
CA ASP A 39 -11.58 -9.79 -2.36
C ASP A 39 -12.07 -10.77 -1.28
N ARG A 40 -11.91 -12.08 -1.50
CA ARG A 40 -12.22 -13.11 -0.50
C ARG A 40 -11.41 -12.94 0.79
N LEU A 41 -10.11 -12.64 0.69
CA LEU A 41 -9.27 -12.40 1.86
C LEU A 41 -9.73 -11.17 2.66
N ILE A 42 -10.19 -10.12 1.97
CA ILE A 42 -10.76 -8.93 2.61
C ILE A 42 -12.06 -9.27 3.33
N GLU A 43 -12.97 -10.02 2.69
CA GLU A 43 -14.22 -10.47 3.31
C GLU A 43 -13.99 -11.37 4.54
N GLU A 44 -13.04 -12.31 4.47
CA GLU A 44 -12.67 -13.16 5.59
C GLU A 44 -12.07 -12.35 6.75
N GLY A 45 -11.22 -11.37 6.43
CA GLY A 45 -10.70 -10.41 7.40
C GLY A 45 -11.79 -9.58 8.08
N GLN A 46 -12.84 -9.20 7.34
CA GLN A 46 -14.00 -8.49 7.90
C GLN A 46 -14.81 -9.36 8.86
N LYS A 47 -15.09 -10.62 8.48
CA LYS A 47 -15.88 -11.54 9.30
C LYS A 47 -15.22 -11.85 10.64
N THR A 48 -13.90 -11.84 10.69
CA THR A 48 -13.10 -12.13 11.90
C THR A 48 -12.85 -10.90 12.78
N GLN A 49 -13.18 -9.71 12.29
CA GLN A 49 -13.18 -8.44 13.02
C GLN A 49 -14.50 -8.28 13.80
N GLU A 50 -14.64 -9.01 14.92
CA GLU A 50 -15.72 -8.80 15.89
C GLU A 50 -15.54 -7.45 16.62
N SER A 51 -15.94 -6.34 16.01
CA SER A 51 -15.95 -4.97 16.59
C SER A 51 -14.56 -4.40 16.95
N PRO A 52 -14.35 -3.07 16.93
CA PRO A 52 -13.03 -2.53 16.63
C PRO A 52 -12.13 -2.34 17.85
N PRO A 53 -10.90 -2.88 17.84
CA PRO A 53 -9.75 -2.17 18.36
C PRO A 53 -8.84 -1.75 17.20
N TRP A 54 -8.70 -0.44 17.05
CA TRP A 54 -7.95 0.33 16.04
C TRP A 54 -6.47 -0.08 15.83
N ASN A 55 -6.13 -1.25 15.28
CA ASN A 55 -4.72 -1.66 15.20
C ASN A 55 -4.22 -2.11 13.82
N LEU A 56 -4.09 -1.15 12.88
CA LEU A 56 -3.69 -1.36 11.49
C LEU A 56 -2.20 -1.80 11.28
N GLY A 57 -1.89 -3.08 11.02
CA GLY A 57 -0.52 -3.49 10.58
C GLY A 57 0.65 -3.10 11.51
N PRO A 58 1.93 -3.16 11.08
CA PRO A 58 2.95 -2.34 11.71
C PRO A 58 2.55 -0.90 11.39
N ASN A 59 1.80 -0.32 12.32
CA ASN A 59 1.37 1.06 12.23
C ASN A 59 2.57 2.01 12.11
N TRP A 60 3.83 1.56 12.22
CA TRP A 60 5.00 2.41 12.36
C TRP A 60 6.21 1.94 11.55
N VAL A 61 7.04 2.90 11.16
CA VAL A 61 8.40 2.69 10.64
C VAL A 61 9.39 3.45 11.50
N LYS A 62 10.56 2.84 11.72
CA LYS A 62 11.70 3.45 12.41
C LYS A 62 12.71 3.96 11.39
N VAL A 63 13.15 5.20 11.54
CA VAL A 63 14.18 5.78 10.69
C VAL A 63 15.55 5.18 11.02
N THR A 64 16.32 4.80 10.00
CA THR A 64 17.65 4.17 10.17
C THR A 64 18.83 5.07 9.83
N GLY A 65 18.60 6.24 9.22
CA GLY A 65 19.65 7.18 8.86
C GLY A 65 19.39 8.59 9.41
N ASP A 66 20.45 9.39 9.49
CA ASP A 66 20.35 10.76 9.99
C ASP A 66 19.84 11.71 8.90
N LYS A 67 18.95 12.64 9.29
CA LYS A 67 18.36 13.66 8.41
C LYS A 67 17.76 13.07 7.13
N VAL A 68 17.07 11.94 7.24
CA VAL A 68 16.38 11.31 6.12
C VAL A 68 15.26 12.22 5.62
N PRO A 69 15.23 12.58 4.32
CA PRO A 69 14.23 13.50 3.81
C PRO A 69 12.88 12.82 3.64
N ALA A 70 11.88 13.30 4.37
CA ALA A 70 10.48 12.99 4.11
C ALA A 70 9.92 14.01 3.09
N ARG A 71 9.35 13.53 1.99
CA ARG A 71 9.00 14.34 0.82
C ARG A 71 7.49 14.48 0.65
N VAL A 72 7.05 15.52 -0.04
CA VAL A 72 5.61 15.72 -0.30
C VAL A 72 4.99 14.69 -1.26
N GLY A 73 5.81 13.84 -1.90
CA GLY A 73 5.39 12.75 -2.78
C GLY A 73 6.44 11.63 -2.82
N GLY A 74 6.03 10.43 -3.23
CA GLY A 74 6.88 9.23 -3.33
C GLY A 74 7.86 9.26 -4.50
N SER A 75 8.73 10.27 -4.53
CA SER A 75 9.73 10.47 -5.59
C SER A 75 10.96 11.20 -5.05
N SER A 76 12.15 10.83 -5.55
CA SER A 76 13.41 11.51 -5.20
C SER A 76 13.45 12.97 -5.63
N ASN A 77 12.63 13.36 -6.61
CA ASN A 77 12.55 14.72 -7.14
C ASN A 77 11.50 15.58 -6.42
N ALA A 78 10.65 14.98 -5.58
CA ALA A 78 9.62 15.72 -4.84
C ALA A 78 10.25 16.64 -3.78
N ARG A 79 9.65 17.80 -3.53
CA ARG A 79 10.11 18.73 -2.50
C ARG A 79 10.17 18.06 -1.12
N ILE A 80 11.23 18.35 -0.36
CA ILE A 80 11.36 17.90 1.03
C ILE A 80 10.32 18.63 1.88
N ALA A 81 9.48 17.87 2.59
CA ALA A 81 8.52 18.39 3.55
C ALA A 81 9.21 18.66 4.91
N TRP A 82 10.02 17.69 5.36
CA TRP A 82 10.82 17.77 6.59
C TRP A 82 11.91 16.69 6.56
N ASN A 83 12.89 16.78 7.46
CA ASN A 83 13.91 15.75 7.65
C ASN A 83 13.63 15.00 8.96
N ALA A 84 13.91 13.71 8.94
CA ALA A 84 13.75 12.79 10.05
C ALA A 84 15.12 12.38 10.60
N ASP A 85 15.24 12.25 11.92
CA ASP A 85 16.48 11.80 12.55
C ASP A 85 16.47 10.29 12.83
N THR A 86 17.65 9.68 12.96
CA THR A 86 17.76 8.24 13.22
C THR A 86 17.01 7.86 14.49
N GLY A 87 16.25 6.75 14.42
CA GLY A 87 15.50 6.23 15.55
C GLY A 87 14.12 6.86 15.74
N GLU A 88 13.81 7.96 15.04
CA GLU A 88 12.44 8.48 15.02
C GLU A 88 11.46 7.45 14.45
N MET A 89 10.23 7.50 14.94
CA MET A 89 9.17 6.56 14.61
C MET A 89 8.01 7.31 14.01
N PHE A 90 7.55 6.87 12.84
CA PHE A 90 6.42 7.50 12.15
C PHE A 90 5.34 6.51 11.83
N ARG A 91 4.08 6.96 11.92
CA ARG A 91 2.96 6.10 11.62
C ARG A 91 2.84 5.90 10.12
N VAL A 92 2.80 4.67 9.63
CA VAL A 92 2.59 4.39 8.20
C VAL A 92 1.11 4.56 7.86
N VAL A 93 0.84 5.35 6.82
CA VAL A 93 -0.51 5.53 6.26
C VAL A 93 -0.65 4.91 4.87
N ASP A 94 0.46 4.77 4.14
CA ASP A 94 0.49 4.15 2.81
C ASP A 94 1.90 3.61 2.48
N LYS A 95 2.03 2.79 1.43
CA LYS A 95 3.29 2.35 0.84
C LYS A 95 3.15 2.29 -0.67
N VAL A 96 4.10 2.83 -1.43
CA VAL A 96 4.16 2.69 -2.89
C VAL A 96 5.58 2.38 -3.28
N THR A 97 5.81 1.19 -3.85
CA THR A 97 7.13 0.74 -4.33
C THR A 97 8.20 0.88 -3.24
N ASP A 98 9.13 1.82 -3.41
CA ASP A 98 10.26 2.10 -2.53
C ASP A 98 9.99 3.27 -1.58
N TRP A 99 8.72 3.58 -1.30
CA TRP A 99 8.33 4.68 -0.43
C TRP A 99 7.24 4.26 0.56
N TYR A 100 7.33 4.79 1.77
CA TYR A 100 6.28 4.76 2.79
C TYR A 100 5.70 6.15 2.97
N ALA A 101 4.39 6.31 2.85
CA ALA A 101 3.73 7.52 3.33
C ALA A 101 3.56 7.39 4.84
N VAL A 102 4.00 8.42 5.56
CA VAL A 102 4.00 8.44 7.01
C VAL A 102 3.38 9.73 7.57
N GLU A 103 2.74 9.62 8.72
CA GLU A 103 2.16 10.73 9.46
C GLU A 103 3.16 11.25 10.50
N ARG A 104 3.39 12.57 10.51
CA ARG A 104 4.22 13.22 11.51
C ARG A 104 3.42 13.49 12.80
N PRO A 105 3.85 12.99 13.98
CA PRO A 105 3.14 13.25 15.22
C PRO A 105 3.26 14.72 15.66
N GLY A 106 2.19 15.26 16.26
CA GLY A 106 2.24 16.48 17.09
C GLY A 106 2.23 17.84 16.39
N ARG A 107 2.03 17.93 15.07
CA ARG A 107 1.93 19.23 14.36
C ARG A 107 0.67 19.36 13.50
N GLY A 108 -0.39 19.97 14.07
CA GLY A 108 -1.53 20.49 13.31
C GLY A 108 -2.25 19.45 12.42
N PRO A 109 -3.03 19.86 11.40
CA PRO A 109 -3.68 18.91 10.50
C PRO A 109 -2.63 17.96 9.91
N GLN A 110 -2.91 16.65 10.01
CA GLN A 110 -1.98 15.54 9.79
C GLN A 110 -1.10 15.75 8.56
N GLN A 111 0.18 16.06 8.78
CA GLN A 111 1.14 16.21 7.68
C GLN A 111 1.64 14.83 7.26
N VAL A 112 1.12 14.35 6.14
CA VAL A 112 1.59 13.13 5.47
C VAL A 112 2.78 13.47 4.58
N ALA A 113 3.84 12.66 4.67
CA ALA A 113 5.02 12.76 3.81
C ALA A 113 5.55 11.37 3.46
N TRP A 114 6.32 11.26 2.38
CA TRP A 114 6.85 10.01 1.86
C TRP A 114 8.32 9.85 2.23
N MET A 115 8.65 8.73 2.86
CA MET A 115 10.01 8.35 3.23
C MET A 115 10.48 7.19 2.36
N PRO A 116 11.75 7.19 1.90
CA PRO A 116 12.28 6.08 1.12
C PRO A 116 12.37 4.82 1.99
N ALA A 117 11.90 3.70 1.46
CA ALA A 117 11.88 2.39 2.12
C ALA A 117 13.28 1.91 2.52
N SER A 118 14.32 2.33 1.80
CA SER A 118 15.72 2.03 2.14
C SER A 118 16.24 2.74 3.39
N SER A 119 15.52 3.75 3.89
CA SER A 119 15.94 4.59 5.03
C SER A 119 15.08 4.40 6.26
N VAL A 120 14.18 3.41 6.22
CA VAL A 120 13.32 3.06 7.33
C VAL A 120 13.20 1.55 7.46
N VAL A 121 12.93 1.07 8.67
CA VAL A 121 12.58 -0.34 8.92
C VAL A 121 11.19 -0.41 9.54
N PRO A 122 10.27 -1.26 9.03
CA PRO A 122 9.00 -1.50 9.71
C PRO A 122 9.23 -1.91 11.16
N SER A 123 8.46 -1.33 12.08
CA SER A 123 8.61 -1.60 13.51
C SER A 123 7.25 -1.64 14.18
N PRO A 124 7.01 -2.58 15.12
CA PRO A 124 5.85 -2.48 16.01
C PRO A 124 5.95 -1.17 16.82
N TYR A 125 4.81 -0.62 17.22
CA TYR A 125 4.73 0.60 18.03
C TYR A 125 5.59 0.44 19.30
N PRO A 126 6.41 1.44 19.69
CA PRO A 126 7.19 1.35 20.90
C PRO A 126 6.28 1.67 22.09
N GLN A 127 5.56 0.67 22.59
CA GLN A 127 5.07 0.66 23.96
C GLN A 127 5.38 -0.68 24.62
N GLY A 128 5.87 -0.59 25.85
CA GLY A 128 6.40 -1.70 26.64
C GLY A 128 5.44 -2.89 26.74
N THR A 129 6.05 -4.06 26.94
CA THR A 129 5.43 -5.38 27.06
C THR A 129 4.64 -5.84 25.82
N GLN A 130 5.23 -6.83 25.18
CA GLN A 130 4.84 -7.48 23.93
C GLN A 130 3.47 -8.16 24.07
N SER A 131 2.40 -7.44 23.68
CA SER A 131 1.10 -8.03 23.39
C SER A 131 1.22 -8.92 22.14
N ALA A 132 0.53 -10.07 22.14
CA ALA A 132 0.41 -10.94 20.97
C ALA A 132 0.05 -10.13 19.70
N PRO A 133 0.52 -10.53 18.51
CA PRO A 133 0.18 -9.82 17.27
C PRO A 133 -1.33 -9.68 17.18
N SER A 134 -1.80 -8.44 17.00
CA SER A 134 -3.22 -8.21 16.85
C SER A 134 -3.71 -8.89 15.58
N ARG A 135 -4.93 -9.43 15.55
CA ARG A 135 -5.54 -10.02 14.34
C ARG A 135 -5.46 -9.07 13.13
N THR A 136 -5.51 -7.78 13.37
CA THR A 136 -5.37 -6.75 12.33
C THR A 136 -3.94 -6.67 11.78
N THR A 137 -2.93 -6.98 12.58
CA THR A 137 -1.54 -7.16 12.11
C THR A 137 -1.41 -8.41 11.23
N GLU A 138 -2.06 -9.52 11.60
CA GLU A 138 -2.10 -10.74 10.78
C GLU A 138 -2.79 -10.47 9.43
N LEU A 139 -3.96 -9.84 9.45
CA LEU A 139 -4.68 -9.46 8.23
C LEU A 139 -3.83 -8.54 7.34
N TYR A 140 -3.17 -7.53 7.92
CA TYR A 140 -2.28 -6.65 7.17
C TYR A 140 -1.14 -7.42 6.50
N ASN A 141 -0.48 -8.30 7.25
CA ASN A 141 0.63 -9.11 6.74
C ASN A 141 0.14 -10.05 5.63
N THR A 142 -1.01 -10.69 5.80
CA THR A 142 -1.64 -11.55 4.79
C THR A 142 -1.95 -10.78 3.52
N LEU A 143 -2.66 -9.65 3.62
CA LEU A 143 -3.01 -8.83 2.46
C LEU A 143 -1.75 -8.30 1.76
N THR A 144 -0.78 -7.79 2.52
CA THR A 144 0.49 -7.29 1.99
C THR A 144 1.29 -8.39 1.28
N THR A 145 1.36 -9.59 1.86
CA THR A 145 2.03 -10.74 1.25
C THR A 145 1.34 -11.15 -0.04
N TYR A 146 0.01 -11.18 -0.04
CA TYR A 146 -0.78 -11.54 -1.21
C TYR A 146 -0.55 -10.55 -2.37
N VAL A 147 -0.69 -9.24 -2.15
CA VAL A 147 -0.47 -8.23 -3.21
C VAL A 147 0.98 -8.13 -3.66
N THR A 148 1.94 -8.43 -2.77
CA THR A 148 3.36 -8.52 -3.14
C THR A 148 3.57 -9.70 -4.09
N THR A 149 3.00 -10.87 -3.77
CA THR A 149 3.06 -12.06 -4.63
C THR A 149 2.41 -11.80 -5.98
N MET A 150 1.25 -11.15 -5.98
CA MET A 150 0.56 -10.74 -7.21
C MET A 150 1.41 -9.77 -8.04
N ARG A 151 2.01 -8.74 -7.42
CA ARG A 151 2.94 -7.81 -8.09
C ARG A 151 4.11 -8.55 -8.72
N ASP A 152 4.72 -9.46 -7.97
CA ASP A 152 5.90 -10.21 -8.42
C ASP A 152 5.55 -11.19 -9.56
N LYS A 153 4.33 -11.76 -9.56
CA LYS A 153 3.78 -12.59 -10.66
C LYS A 153 3.69 -11.81 -11.98
N TYR A 154 3.33 -10.52 -11.94
CA TYR A 154 3.15 -9.69 -13.13
C TYR A 154 4.32 -8.78 -13.48
N LYS A 155 5.43 -8.81 -12.72
CA LYS A 155 6.55 -7.86 -12.91
C LYS A 155 7.17 -7.92 -14.31
N ASP A 156 7.30 -9.13 -14.87
CA ASP A 156 7.93 -9.40 -16.17
C ASP A 156 6.88 -9.66 -17.28
N ASN A 157 5.59 -9.43 -17.01
CA ASN A 157 4.54 -9.67 -17.99
C ASN A 157 4.64 -8.63 -19.14
N PRO A 158 4.56 -9.07 -20.42
CA PRO A 158 4.75 -8.17 -21.56
C PRO A 158 3.56 -7.23 -21.81
N TYR A 159 2.41 -7.47 -21.19
CA TYR A 159 1.17 -6.70 -21.41
C TYR A 159 0.82 -5.78 -20.24
N LEU A 160 1.19 -6.13 -19.01
CA LEU A 160 0.90 -5.31 -17.84
C LEU A 160 1.93 -5.52 -16.73
N PHE A 161 1.96 -4.61 -15.76
CA PHE A 161 2.62 -4.80 -14.48
C PHE A 161 1.87 -4.06 -13.37
N ILE A 162 2.16 -4.39 -12.12
CA ILE A 162 1.60 -3.68 -10.95
C ILE A 162 2.61 -2.63 -10.49
N GLY A 163 2.26 -1.36 -10.69
CA GLY A 163 3.13 -0.22 -10.37
C GLY A 163 3.18 0.13 -8.88
N GLY A 164 2.23 -0.36 -8.09
CA GLY A 164 2.17 -0.16 -6.64
C GLY A 164 0.87 -0.69 -6.05
N PHE A 165 0.80 -0.75 -4.72
CA PHE A 165 -0.40 -1.14 -4.00
C PHE A 165 -0.45 -0.46 -2.63
N SER A 166 -1.64 -0.22 -2.09
CA SER A 166 -1.84 0.20 -0.71
C SER A 166 -2.73 -0.78 0.03
N VAL A 167 -2.44 -1.02 1.32
CA VAL A 167 -3.23 -1.91 2.18
C VAL A 167 -3.69 -1.10 3.38
N HIS A 168 -5.00 -0.96 3.53
CA HIS A 168 -5.64 -0.29 4.66
C HIS A 168 -6.54 -1.27 5.38
N VAL A 169 -6.08 -1.82 6.51
CA VAL A 169 -6.84 -2.80 7.31
C VAL A 169 -7.84 -2.13 8.29
N GLY A 170 -8.35 -0.95 7.93
CA GLY A 170 -9.37 -0.24 8.70
C GLY A 170 -10.72 -0.91 8.61
N VAL A 171 -11.77 -0.22 9.01
CA VAL A 171 -13.13 -0.74 8.88
C VAL A 171 -13.89 0.17 7.90
N PRO A 172 -14.19 -0.30 6.67
CA PRO A 172 -13.83 -1.61 6.11
C PRO A 172 -12.35 -1.70 5.70
N PRO A 173 -11.75 -2.91 5.72
CA PRO A 173 -10.44 -3.11 5.14
C PRO A 173 -10.53 -2.93 3.63
N SER A 174 -9.51 -2.32 3.06
CA SER A 174 -9.41 -2.03 1.63
C SER A 174 -7.99 -2.21 1.14
N VAL A 175 -7.88 -2.59 -0.13
CA VAL A 175 -6.60 -2.74 -0.82
C VAL A 175 -6.75 -2.07 -2.18
N THR A 176 -5.82 -1.18 -2.50
CA THR A 176 -5.75 -0.54 -3.82
C THR A 176 -4.57 -1.13 -4.57
N VAL A 177 -4.78 -1.55 -5.81
CA VAL A 177 -3.72 -2.09 -6.69
C VAL A 177 -3.67 -1.26 -7.96
N ASN A 178 -2.50 -0.72 -8.29
CA ASN A 178 -2.30 0.10 -9.48
C ASN A 178 -1.72 -0.74 -10.62
N PHE A 179 -2.50 -0.95 -11.67
CA PHE A 179 -2.06 -1.63 -12.89
C PHE A 179 -1.54 -0.63 -13.92
N THR A 180 -0.50 -1.01 -14.66
CA THR A 180 -0.01 -0.28 -15.82
C THR A 180 0.04 -1.24 -16.99
N PHE A 181 -0.69 -0.91 -18.06
CA PHE A 181 -0.72 -1.68 -19.30
C PHE A 181 0.34 -1.15 -20.26
N LYS A 182 1.04 -2.07 -20.94
CA LYS A 182 2.12 -1.79 -21.90
C LYS A 182 1.59 -1.67 -23.32
#